data_AF-A0A830F8D2-F1
#
_entry.id   AF-A0A830F8D2-F1
#
_cell.length_a   1.000
_cell.length_b   1.000
_cell.length_c   1.000
_cell.angle_alpha   90.00
_cell.angle_beta   90.00
_cell.angle_gamma   90.00
#
_symmetry.space_group_name_H-M   'P 1'
#
loop_
_entity.id
_entity.type
_entity.pdbx_description
1 polymer ?
#
loop_
_entity_poly.entity_id
_entity_poly.type
_entity_poly.pdbx_seq_one_letter_code
_entity_poly.pdbx_strand_id
1 'polypeptide(L)'
;MKDRVALAGPLDAPDVPVVEVVSRTRRAEARAAMAVVDALCADGVPVRDVAVVTRDLDGYEEALSRAAVQYGLAPAFWTQLRVTRTRPFALLVAVCDALDADRLDAATLLRPLERRWAPAERASGEWPVPPRVTRAAARDLPAGERTPAEWADEIGESSVDSRVRRFAAWLAGQPAPTPERVGDVLGGVVDAYEAVGVPATKASDSPALLETETDARAVVRLRTLVEQVGYKYADRLDEGTLERSWSAVAELARLIATQRPGRREHSHALAVDVSEANDVWALDVPYVVAVGLVDGEWPRRADSPLPLELRDAVLDGSGDTASLAPRTAWTDGRDRDQFADTLAAAGEALVVTRHAESVDGDARHPSPLLAGVDREALSESERRRLVSRDRVLPAALERVRERATDEGEGS
;
A
#
# COMPACT_ATOMS: atom_id res chain seq x y z
N MET A 1 -40.06 -8.11 -7.54
CA MET A 1 -39.48 -6.76 -7.66
C MET A 1 -39.75 -5.96 -6.37
N LYS A 2 -39.40 -6.52 -5.20
CA LYS A 2 -39.73 -5.97 -3.87
C LYS A 2 -38.53 -5.80 -2.92
N ASP A 3 -37.33 -6.20 -3.31
CA ASP A 3 -36.10 -6.11 -2.49
C ASP A 3 -35.03 -5.25 -3.16
N ARG A 4 -35.33 -3.97 -3.45
CA ARG A 4 -34.28 -2.98 -3.74
C ARG A 4 -34.01 -2.03 -2.56
N VAL A 5 -34.85 -2.09 -1.52
CA VAL A 5 -34.75 -1.29 -0.29
C VAL A 5 -34.23 -2.13 0.90
N ALA A 6 -33.90 -3.40 0.67
CA ALA A 6 -33.38 -4.32 1.70
C ALA A 6 -31.98 -3.94 2.26
N LEU A 7 -31.37 -2.86 1.77
CA LEU A 7 -30.08 -2.35 2.25
C LEU A 7 -30.19 -1.60 3.60
N ALA A 8 -31.42 -1.37 4.09
CA ALA A 8 -31.71 -0.63 5.32
C ALA A 8 -32.19 -1.51 6.51
N GLY A 9 -32.01 -2.83 6.45
CA GLY A 9 -32.25 -3.70 7.62
C GLY A 9 -31.30 -3.39 8.79
N PRO A 10 -31.56 -3.81 10.02
CA PRO A 10 -30.52 -3.81 11.07
C PRO A 10 -29.34 -4.68 10.62
N LEU A 11 -28.11 -4.31 10.98
CA LEU A 11 -26.98 -5.23 10.85
C LEU A 11 -27.17 -6.36 11.87
N ASP A 12 -26.75 -7.57 11.52
CA ASP A 12 -26.71 -8.64 12.50
C ASP A 12 -25.76 -8.23 13.64
N ALA A 13 -26.21 -8.45 14.87
CA ALA A 13 -25.39 -8.16 16.04
C ALA A 13 -24.15 -9.07 16.01
N PRO A 14 -22.95 -8.57 16.30
CA PRO A 14 -21.79 -9.42 16.43
C PRO A 14 -22.01 -10.40 17.58
N ASP A 15 -21.60 -11.66 17.38
CA ASP A 15 -21.66 -12.70 18.41
C ASP A 15 -20.58 -12.52 19.50
N VAL A 16 -19.70 -11.54 19.32
CA VAL A 16 -18.59 -11.21 20.21
C VAL A 16 -18.80 -9.87 20.93
N PRO A 17 -18.21 -9.68 22.13
CA PRO A 17 -18.24 -8.41 22.83
C PRO A 17 -17.61 -7.27 22.02
N VAL A 18 -18.28 -6.11 22.02
CA VAL A 18 -17.82 -4.90 21.31
C VAL A 18 -17.41 -3.82 22.30
N VAL A 19 -16.18 -3.34 22.18
CA VAL A 19 -15.62 -2.26 23.01
C VAL A 19 -15.44 -1.00 22.17
N GLU A 20 -16.01 0.13 22.62
CA GLU A 20 -15.87 1.42 21.92
C GLU A 20 -14.75 2.28 22.53
N VAL A 21 -13.82 2.74 21.69
CA VAL A 21 -12.76 3.68 22.07
C VAL A 21 -12.96 5.01 21.35
N VAL A 22 -13.32 6.03 22.12
CA VAL A 22 -13.53 7.39 21.61
C VAL A 22 -12.30 8.25 21.86
N SER A 23 -11.71 8.76 20.80
CA SER A 23 -10.57 9.68 20.86
C SER A 23 -10.93 11.07 20.39
N ARG A 24 -10.11 12.07 20.74
CA ARG A 24 -10.37 13.45 20.33
C ARG A 24 -10.11 13.65 18.84
N THR A 25 -8.92 13.28 18.36
CA THR A 25 -8.48 13.50 16.97
C THR A 25 -8.13 12.17 16.31
N ARG A 26 -8.08 12.15 14.96
CA ARG A 26 -7.65 10.97 14.19
C ARG A 26 -6.28 10.43 14.63
N ARG A 27 -5.33 11.31 14.94
CA ARG A 27 -4.01 10.91 15.46
C ARG A 27 -4.13 10.24 16.84
N ALA A 28 -4.99 10.76 17.71
CA ALA A 28 -5.22 10.17 19.03
C ALA A 28 -5.95 8.82 18.93
N GLU A 29 -6.85 8.67 17.97
CA GLU A 29 -7.54 7.43 17.66
C GLU A 29 -6.56 6.36 17.16
N ALA A 30 -5.73 6.66 16.15
CA ALA A 30 -4.71 5.74 15.67
C ALA A 30 -3.74 5.30 16.79
N ARG A 31 -3.41 6.22 17.71
CA ARG A 31 -2.63 5.91 18.91
C ARG A 31 -3.38 5.01 19.88
N ALA A 32 -4.68 5.24 20.10
CA ALA A 32 -5.48 4.38 20.96
C ALA A 32 -5.65 2.97 20.36
N ALA A 33 -5.90 2.86 19.05
CA ALA A 33 -5.99 1.60 18.33
C ALA A 33 -4.70 0.77 18.48
N MET A 34 -3.54 1.35 18.20
CA MET A 34 -2.27 0.63 18.36
C MET A 34 -1.90 0.36 19.82
N ALA A 35 -2.39 1.17 20.77
CA ALA A 35 -2.24 0.88 22.20
C ALA A 35 -3.09 -0.32 22.64
N VAL A 36 -4.26 -0.54 22.03
CA VAL A 36 -5.05 -1.77 22.24
C VAL A 36 -4.28 -2.98 21.76
N VAL A 37 -3.74 -2.92 20.53
CA VAL A 37 -2.96 -4.03 19.97
C VAL A 37 -1.75 -4.35 20.85
N ASP A 38 -0.99 -3.33 21.24
CA ASP A 38 0.17 -3.48 22.13
C ASP A 38 -0.21 -4.05 23.50
N ALA A 39 -1.33 -3.60 24.09
CA ALA A 39 -1.82 -4.11 25.37
C ALA A 39 -2.25 -5.58 25.29
N LEU A 40 -2.94 -5.99 24.22
CA LEU A 40 -3.30 -7.40 23.98
C LEU A 40 -2.04 -8.27 23.82
N CYS A 41 -1.06 -7.80 23.04
CA CYS A 41 0.20 -8.50 22.83
C CYS A 41 1.03 -8.64 24.12
N ALA A 42 1.10 -7.57 24.93
CA ALA A 42 1.80 -7.56 26.22
C ALA A 42 1.17 -8.55 27.22
N ASP A 43 -0.08 -8.89 27.00
CA ASP A 43 -0.92 -9.73 27.83
C ASP A 43 -1.06 -11.16 27.27
N GLY A 44 -0.23 -11.51 26.28
CA GLY A 44 -0.04 -12.89 25.79
C GLY A 44 -0.74 -13.22 24.48
N VAL A 45 -1.53 -12.31 23.90
CA VAL A 45 -2.17 -12.52 22.60
C VAL A 45 -1.11 -12.48 21.48
N PRO A 46 -0.97 -13.52 20.65
CA PRO A 46 -0.06 -13.48 19.51
C PRO A 46 -0.43 -12.35 18.55
N VAL A 47 0.57 -11.64 18.03
CA VAL A 47 0.35 -10.49 17.11
C VAL A 47 -0.46 -10.84 15.87
N ARG A 48 -0.35 -12.08 15.39
CA ARG A 48 -1.11 -12.63 14.24
C ARG A 48 -2.61 -12.82 14.53
N ASP A 49 -3.00 -12.84 15.80
CA ASP A 49 -4.38 -13.03 16.25
C ASP A 49 -5.09 -11.68 16.42
N VAL A 50 -4.42 -10.57 16.03
CA VAL A 50 -4.94 -9.21 16.06
C VAL A 50 -4.88 -8.58 14.66
N ALA A 51 -6.02 -8.10 14.16
CA ALA A 51 -6.11 -7.35 12.91
C ALA A 51 -6.65 -5.93 13.15
N VAL A 52 -6.06 -4.94 12.49
CA VAL A 52 -6.55 -3.55 12.46
C VAL A 52 -7.24 -3.31 11.13
N VAL A 53 -8.49 -2.86 11.16
CA VAL A 53 -9.34 -2.75 9.97
C VAL A 53 -9.81 -1.31 9.82
N THR A 54 -9.74 -0.75 8.62
CA THR A 54 -10.26 0.60 8.32
C THR A 54 -11.07 0.59 7.04
N ARG A 55 -11.95 1.59 6.86
CA ARG A 55 -12.63 1.77 5.58
C ARG A 55 -11.65 2.12 4.45
N ASP A 56 -10.65 2.92 4.78
CA ASP A 56 -9.73 3.54 3.82
C ASP A 56 -8.35 3.61 4.47
N LEU A 57 -7.39 2.86 3.94
CA LEU A 57 -6.04 2.86 4.50
C LEU A 57 -5.33 4.19 4.25
N ASP A 58 -5.58 4.83 3.11
CA ASP A 58 -4.94 6.10 2.72
C ASP A 58 -5.08 7.19 3.81
N GLY A 59 -6.22 7.26 4.48
CA GLY A 59 -6.49 8.26 5.53
C GLY A 59 -5.83 7.98 6.88
N TYR A 60 -5.36 6.74 7.11
CA TYR A 60 -4.87 6.25 8.40
C TYR A 60 -3.45 5.67 8.37
N GLU A 61 -2.90 5.30 7.21
CA GLU A 61 -1.60 4.62 7.08
C GLU A 61 -0.49 5.35 7.83
N GLU A 62 -0.33 6.66 7.63
CA GLU A 62 0.71 7.47 8.31
C GLU A 62 0.47 7.54 9.84
N ALA A 63 -0.78 7.71 10.26
CA ALA A 63 -1.12 7.83 11.67
C ALA A 63 -0.93 6.51 12.42
N LEU A 64 -1.37 5.39 11.81
CA LEU A 64 -1.20 4.04 12.31
C LEU A 64 0.28 3.63 12.31
N SER A 65 1.04 3.95 11.25
CA SER A 65 2.49 3.70 11.19
C SER A 65 3.23 4.37 12.35
N ARG A 66 2.97 5.67 12.57
CA ARG A 66 3.60 6.41 13.66
C ARG A 66 3.22 5.86 15.03
N ALA A 67 1.95 5.50 15.21
CA ALA A 67 1.48 4.92 16.46
C ALA A 67 2.11 3.54 16.72
N ALA A 68 2.16 2.67 15.71
CA ALA A 68 2.78 1.35 15.81
C ALA A 68 4.27 1.47 16.19
N VAL A 69 5.03 2.35 15.52
CA VAL A 69 6.43 2.63 15.86
C VAL A 69 6.59 3.11 17.31
N GLN A 70 5.67 3.96 17.79
CA GLN A 70 5.69 4.43 19.18
C GLN A 70 5.52 3.28 20.19
N TYR A 71 4.83 2.21 19.80
CA TYR A 71 4.58 1.03 20.63
C TYR A 71 5.52 -0.15 20.31
N GLY A 72 6.50 0.03 19.41
CA GLY A 72 7.40 -1.05 19.02
C GLY A 72 6.73 -2.16 18.21
N LEU A 73 5.53 -1.89 17.67
CA LEU A 73 4.80 -2.80 16.78
C LEU A 73 5.25 -2.58 15.33
N ALA A 74 5.29 -3.68 14.57
CA ALA A 74 5.51 -3.64 13.12
C ALA A 74 4.15 -3.80 12.41
N PRO A 75 3.57 -2.73 11.82
CA PRO A 75 2.33 -2.85 11.06
C PRO A 75 2.63 -3.38 9.65
N ALA A 76 1.90 -4.41 9.22
CA ALA A 76 1.87 -4.90 7.85
C ALA A 76 0.60 -4.39 7.18
N PHE A 77 0.73 -3.32 6.40
CA PHE A 77 -0.40 -2.77 5.67
C PHE A 77 -0.72 -3.63 4.45
N TRP A 78 -1.97 -4.08 4.37
CA TRP A 78 -2.53 -4.75 3.20
C TRP A 78 -2.90 -3.70 2.14
N THR A 79 -2.00 -2.76 1.88
CA THR A 79 -2.11 -1.86 0.75
C THR A 79 -1.61 -2.59 -0.50
N GLN A 80 -2.25 -2.30 -1.63
CA GLN A 80 -1.62 -2.60 -2.91
C GLN A 80 -0.31 -1.82 -2.98
N LEU A 81 0.80 -2.53 -3.19
CA LEU A 81 2.08 -1.89 -3.45
C LEU A 81 1.90 -0.89 -4.61
N ARG A 82 2.09 0.40 -4.33
CA ARG A 82 2.11 1.43 -5.37
C ARG A 82 3.39 1.28 -6.17
N VAL A 83 3.43 0.31 -7.10
CA VAL A 83 4.64 -0.09 -7.84
C VAL A 83 5.34 1.12 -8.44
N THR A 84 4.58 2.11 -8.94
CA THR A 84 5.09 3.35 -9.51
C THR A 84 5.90 4.24 -8.56
N ARG A 85 5.77 4.05 -7.24
CA ARG A 85 6.51 4.76 -6.20
C ARG A 85 7.72 3.97 -5.65
N THR A 86 7.96 2.77 -6.16
CA THR A 86 9.03 1.89 -5.66
C THR A 86 10.36 2.19 -6.36
N ARG A 87 11.47 1.89 -5.69
CA ARG A 87 12.82 2.08 -6.25
C ARG A 87 13.07 1.23 -7.50
N PRO A 88 12.64 -0.06 -7.55
CA PRO A 88 12.82 -0.89 -8.74
C PRO A 88 12.07 -0.32 -9.95
N PHE A 89 10.86 0.22 -9.77
CA PHE A 89 10.11 0.82 -10.88
C PHE A 89 10.78 2.12 -11.35
N ALA A 90 11.27 2.94 -10.41
CA ALA A 90 12.04 4.13 -10.76
C ALA A 90 13.33 3.80 -11.54
N LEU A 91 13.97 2.66 -11.27
CA LEU A 91 15.09 2.16 -12.07
C LEU A 91 14.63 1.78 -13.49
N LEU A 92 13.55 1.02 -13.63
CA LEU A 92 13.02 0.60 -14.93
C LEU A 92 12.74 1.81 -15.83
N VAL A 93 12.09 2.84 -15.28
CA VAL A 93 11.85 4.10 -15.97
C VAL A 93 13.14 4.80 -16.35
N ALA A 94 14.08 4.97 -15.40
CA ALA A 94 15.35 5.63 -15.68
C ALA A 94 16.16 4.93 -16.78
N VAL A 95 16.10 3.60 -16.86
CA VAL A 95 16.73 2.83 -17.92
C VAL A 95 16.06 3.11 -19.26
N CYS A 96 14.73 3.08 -19.33
CA CYS A 96 14.02 3.38 -20.57
C CYS A 96 14.30 4.81 -21.05
N ASP A 97 14.30 5.79 -20.15
CA ASP A 97 14.60 7.19 -20.46
C ASP A 97 16.03 7.34 -21.03
N ALA A 98 17.01 6.64 -20.45
CA ALA A 98 18.39 6.66 -20.94
C ALA A 98 18.54 5.95 -22.30
N LEU A 99 17.76 4.88 -22.56
CA LEU A 99 17.79 4.12 -23.80
C LEU A 99 17.08 4.83 -24.97
N ASP A 100 16.09 5.66 -24.67
CA ASP A 100 15.34 6.41 -25.67
C ASP A 100 16.06 7.69 -26.12
N ALA A 101 17.00 8.18 -25.30
CA ALA A 101 17.64 9.46 -25.54
C ALA A 101 18.66 9.39 -26.70
N ASP A 102 18.35 10.09 -27.81
CA ASP A 102 19.29 10.31 -28.90
C ASP A 102 20.58 11.01 -28.41
N ARG A 103 20.41 11.97 -27.48
CA ARG A 103 21.48 12.62 -26.74
C ARG A 103 21.03 12.79 -25.30
N LEU A 104 21.94 12.56 -24.35
CA LEU A 104 21.68 12.68 -22.92
C LEU A 104 22.78 13.48 -22.24
N ASP A 105 22.42 14.18 -21.16
CA ASP A 105 23.38 14.83 -20.27
C ASP A 105 23.95 13.83 -19.23
N ALA A 106 24.98 14.25 -18.50
CA ALA A 106 25.59 13.40 -17.47
C ALA A 106 24.60 13.00 -16.36
N ALA A 107 23.62 13.86 -16.03
CA ALA A 107 22.63 13.57 -15.01
C ALA A 107 21.69 12.43 -15.44
N THR A 108 21.21 12.46 -16.68
CA THR A 108 20.36 11.41 -17.27
C THR A 108 21.15 10.11 -17.43
N LEU A 109 22.40 10.19 -17.87
CA LEU A 109 23.30 9.04 -17.97
C LEU A 109 23.51 8.35 -16.61
N LEU A 110 23.72 9.11 -15.54
CA LEU A 110 24.02 8.53 -14.23
C LEU A 110 22.77 8.09 -13.45
N ARG A 111 21.57 8.52 -13.85
CA ARG A 111 20.33 8.26 -13.10
C ARG A 111 20.04 6.77 -12.91
N PRO A 112 20.20 5.85 -13.89
CA PRO A 112 20.06 4.42 -13.65
C PRO A 112 21.02 3.89 -12.57
N LEU A 113 22.27 4.37 -12.55
CA LEU A 113 23.26 3.99 -11.54
C LEU A 113 22.89 4.49 -10.14
N GLU A 114 22.34 5.69 -10.03
CA GLU A 114 21.77 6.22 -8.77
C GLU A 114 20.58 5.36 -8.28
N ARG A 115 19.85 4.75 -9.22
CA ARG A 115 18.77 3.80 -8.95
C ARG A 115 19.25 2.34 -8.85
N ARG A 116 20.55 2.12 -8.68
CA ARG A 116 21.17 0.82 -8.42
C ARG A 116 21.13 -0.15 -9.59
N TRP A 117 21.15 0.36 -10.82
CA TRP A 117 21.40 -0.48 -11.99
C TRP A 117 22.66 -1.33 -11.79
N ALA A 118 22.61 -2.57 -12.28
CA ALA A 118 23.73 -3.48 -12.34
C ALA A 118 23.63 -4.38 -13.58
N PRO A 119 24.74 -4.89 -14.12
CA PRO A 119 24.74 -5.78 -15.27
C PRO A 119 24.15 -7.15 -14.91
N ALA A 120 23.39 -7.75 -15.84
CA ALA A 120 22.82 -9.10 -15.67
C ALA A 120 23.92 -10.17 -15.54
N GLU A 121 24.98 -10.05 -16.35
CA GLU A 121 26.18 -10.89 -16.29
C GLU A 121 27.07 -10.41 -15.14
N ARG A 122 26.83 -10.97 -13.96
CA ARG A 122 27.51 -10.62 -12.71
C ARG A 122 29.04 -10.77 -12.87
N ALA A 123 29.79 -9.71 -12.60
CA ALA A 123 31.22 -9.81 -12.30
C ALA A 123 31.42 -9.61 -10.79
N SER A 124 32.47 -10.23 -10.26
CA SER A 124 32.82 -10.36 -8.84
C SER A 124 33.23 -9.06 -8.11
N GLY A 125 32.63 -7.91 -8.42
CA GLY A 125 32.90 -6.62 -7.80
C GLY A 125 31.63 -5.91 -7.30
N GLU A 126 31.71 -5.32 -6.11
CA GLU A 126 30.66 -4.65 -5.30
C GLU A 126 29.64 -3.80 -6.10
N TRP A 127 28.57 -4.39 -6.60
CA TRP A 127 27.36 -3.67 -7.00
C TRP A 127 26.39 -3.59 -5.81
N PRO A 128 25.51 -2.56 -5.71
CA PRO A 128 25.35 -1.43 -6.64
C PRO A 128 26.43 -0.35 -6.48
N VAL A 129 26.51 0.59 -7.42
CA VAL A 129 27.44 1.74 -7.34
C VAL A 129 27.08 2.62 -6.13
N PRO A 130 28.01 2.89 -5.19
CA PRO A 130 27.74 3.75 -4.05
C PRO A 130 27.40 5.19 -4.48
N PRO A 131 26.50 5.90 -3.78
CA PRO A 131 26.13 7.29 -4.13
C PRO A 131 27.30 8.28 -4.19
N ARG A 132 28.38 8.03 -3.44
CA ARG A 132 29.59 8.86 -3.49
C ARG A 132 30.30 8.78 -4.86
N VAL A 133 30.24 7.62 -5.50
CA VAL A 133 30.87 7.36 -6.80
C VAL A 133 30.08 8.03 -7.91
N THR A 134 28.74 7.90 -7.92
CA THR A 134 27.90 8.59 -8.91
C THR A 134 28.01 10.11 -8.80
N ARG A 135 28.04 10.66 -7.57
CA ARG A 135 28.26 12.11 -7.36
C ARG A 135 29.64 12.59 -7.77
N ALA A 136 30.67 11.76 -7.66
CA ALA A 136 32.01 12.10 -8.16
C ALA A 136 32.00 12.11 -9.68
N ALA A 137 31.47 11.07 -10.32
CA ALA A 137 31.31 11.02 -11.77
C ALA A 137 30.51 12.22 -12.31
N ALA A 138 29.42 12.61 -11.65
CA ALA A 138 28.62 13.76 -12.07
C ALA A 138 29.39 15.10 -12.07
N ARG A 139 30.44 15.23 -11.26
CA ARG A 139 31.31 16.43 -11.24
C ARG A 139 32.45 16.34 -12.25
N ASP A 140 32.96 15.14 -12.47
CA ASP A 140 34.15 14.91 -13.29
C ASP A 140 33.80 14.80 -14.78
N LEU A 141 32.57 14.40 -15.11
CA LEU A 141 32.10 14.30 -16.49
C LEU A 141 31.89 15.69 -17.12
N PRO A 142 32.23 15.85 -18.40
CA PRO A 142 32.07 17.13 -19.09
C PRO A 142 30.59 17.53 -19.22
N ALA A 143 30.31 18.83 -19.17
CA ALA A 143 28.97 19.35 -19.42
C ALA A 143 28.51 19.11 -20.88
N GLY A 144 27.20 19.21 -21.09
CA GLY A 144 26.56 19.10 -22.40
C GLY A 144 25.99 17.72 -22.71
N GLU A 145 25.14 17.68 -23.73
CA GLU A 145 24.50 16.45 -24.19
C GLU A 145 25.36 15.75 -25.23
N ARG A 146 25.43 14.42 -25.15
CA ARG A 146 26.15 13.55 -26.09
C ARG A 146 25.31 12.31 -26.36
N THR A 147 25.55 11.67 -27.50
CA THR A 147 24.96 10.36 -27.80
C THR A 147 25.49 9.29 -26.82
N PRO A 148 24.79 8.17 -26.63
CA PRO A 148 25.30 7.06 -25.81
C PRO A 148 26.69 6.57 -26.22
N ALA A 149 26.98 6.52 -27.53
CA ALA A 149 28.28 6.11 -28.06
C ALA A 149 29.40 7.10 -27.69
N GLU A 150 29.16 8.40 -27.91
CA GLU A 150 30.11 9.46 -27.52
C GLU A 150 30.38 9.44 -26.00
N TRP A 151 29.37 9.16 -25.17
CA TRP A 151 29.57 8.99 -23.73
C TRP A 151 30.42 7.76 -23.39
N ALA A 152 30.21 6.64 -24.07
CA ALA A 152 31.00 5.43 -23.86
C ALA A 152 32.48 5.65 -24.20
N ASP A 153 32.77 6.37 -25.28
CA ASP A 153 34.13 6.73 -25.70
C ASP A 153 34.81 7.67 -24.68
N GLU A 154 34.14 8.79 -24.33
CA GLU A 154 34.64 9.76 -23.36
C GLU A 154 34.95 9.11 -21.99
N ILE A 155 34.02 8.27 -21.50
CA ILE A 155 34.20 7.59 -20.21
C ILE A 155 35.25 6.47 -20.32
N GLY A 156 35.39 5.86 -21.49
CA GLY A 156 36.41 4.88 -21.81
C GLY A 156 37.83 5.41 -21.55
N GLU A 157 38.08 6.65 -21.93
CA GLU A 157 39.38 7.33 -21.78
C GLU A 157 39.56 7.99 -20.41
N SER A 158 38.48 8.21 -19.67
CA SER A 158 38.49 8.84 -18.35
C SER A 158 38.96 7.92 -17.21
N SER A 159 39.38 8.51 -16.09
CA SER A 159 39.68 7.81 -14.83
C SER A 159 38.45 7.47 -13.98
N VAL A 160 37.24 7.63 -14.53
CA VAL A 160 35.98 7.35 -13.82
C VAL A 160 35.87 5.86 -13.44
N ASP A 161 35.14 5.59 -12.35
CA ASP A 161 34.89 4.26 -11.81
C ASP A 161 34.47 3.26 -12.91
N SER A 162 35.07 2.06 -12.88
CA SER A 162 34.88 1.04 -13.91
C SER A 162 33.42 0.58 -14.05
N ARG A 163 32.60 0.71 -13.01
CA ARG A 163 31.16 0.40 -13.05
C ARG A 163 30.39 1.44 -13.89
N VAL A 164 30.77 2.71 -13.82
CA VAL A 164 30.19 3.77 -14.67
C VAL A 164 30.58 3.53 -16.13
N ARG A 165 31.85 3.21 -16.39
CA ARG A 165 32.33 2.83 -17.73
C ARG A 165 31.57 1.63 -18.29
N ARG A 166 31.36 0.60 -17.46
CA ARG A 166 30.60 -0.59 -17.85
C ARG A 166 29.15 -0.27 -18.18
N PHE A 167 28.50 0.62 -17.43
CA PHE A 167 27.14 1.05 -17.73
C PHE A 167 27.05 1.86 -19.03
N ALA A 168 27.96 2.82 -19.24
CA ALA A 168 27.99 3.61 -20.47
C ALA A 168 28.19 2.73 -21.72
N ALA A 169 29.11 1.76 -21.64
CA ALA A 169 29.32 0.78 -22.71
C ALA A 169 28.08 -0.12 -22.94
N TRP A 170 27.41 -0.55 -21.86
CA TRP A 170 26.16 -1.31 -21.97
C TRP A 170 25.06 -0.49 -22.66
N LEU A 171 24.91 0.79 -22.30
CA LEU A 171 23.90 1.69 -22.86
C LEU A 171 24.15 1.91 -24.35
N ALA A 172 25.39 2.20 -24.75
CA ALA A 172 25.77 2.39 -26.15
C ALA A 172 25.57 1.14 -27.02
N GLY A 173 25.62 -0.05 -26.42
CA GLY A 173 25.40 -1.32 -27.10
C GLY A 173 23.93 -1.72 -27.23
N GLN A 174 22.98 -0.99 -26.62
CA GLN A 174 21.58 -1.37 -26.69
C GLN A 174 20.94 -0.94 -28.01
N PRO A 175 20.26 -1.87 -28.72
CA PRO A 175 19.55 -1.53 -29.94
C PRO A 175 18.15 -0.99 -29.66
N ALA A 176 17.46 -0.55 -30.72
CA ALA A 176 16.05 -0.17 -30.67
C ALA A 176 15.16 -1.32 -30.13
N PRO A 177 14.05 -0.97 -29.44
CA PRO A 177 13.20 -1.96 -28.78
C PRO A 177 12.43 -2.82 -29.80
N THR A 178 12.47 -4.13 -29.57
CA THR A 178 11.50 -5.11 -30.11
C THR A 178 10.79 -5.76 -28.93
N PRO A 179 9.61 -6.38 -29.11
CA PRO A 179 8.91 -7.04 -28.00
C PRO A 179 9.77 -8.02 -27.20
N GLU A 180 10.58 -8.82 -27.88
CA GLU A 180 11.49 -9.78 -27.24
C GLU A 180 12.58 -9.05 -26.44
N ARG A 181 13.19 -8.03 -27.05
CA ARG A 181 14.24 -7.23 -26.40
C ARG A 181 13.75 -6.46 -25.19
N VAL A 182 12.51 -5.99 -25.21
CA VAL A 182 11.89 -5.35 -24.05
C VAL A 182 11.84 -6.33 -22.87
N GLY A 183 11.45 -7.58 -23.12
CA GLY A 183 11.50 -8.66 -22.14
C GLY A 183 12.91 -8.93 -21.63
N ASP A 184 13.87 -9.11 -22.53
CA ASP A 184 15.26 -9.44 -22.18
C ASP A 184 15.96 -8.33 -21.39
N VAL A 185 15.86 -7.09 -21.87
CA VAL A 185 16.53 -5.93 -21.25
C VAL A 185 15.92 -5.59 -19.90
N LEU A 186 14.59 -5.43 -19.84
CA LEU A 186 13.94 -5.03 -18.58
C LEU A 186 13.90 -6.21 -17.59
N GLY A 187 13.74 -7.44 -18.07
CA GLY A 187 13.85 -8.64 -17.24
C GLY A 187 15.24 -8.76 -16.61
N GLY A 188 16.29 -8.57 -17.40
CA GLY A 188 17.68 -8.54 -16.89
C GLY A 188 17.93 -7.44 -15.86
N VAL A 189 17.32 -6.26 -16.02
CA VAL A 189 17.38 -5.17 -15.02
C VAL A 189 16.68 -5.56 -13.72
N VAL A 190 15.49 -6.17 -13.80
CA VAL A 190 14.73 -6.61 -12.62
C VAL A 190 15.46 -7.72 -11.87
N ASP A 191 15.99 -8.71 -12.58
CA ASP A 191 16.76 -9.82 -11.99
C ASP A 191 18.08 -9.34 -11.38
N ALA A 192 18.76 -8.38 -12.01
CA ALA A 192 19.92 -7.74 -11.41
C ALA A 192 19.54 -6.98 -10.13
N TYR A 193 18.42 -6.26 -10.12
CA TYR A 193 17.96 -5.55 -8.93
C TYR A 193 17.62 -6.49 -7.77
N GLU A 194 16.97 -7.63 -8.03
CA GLU A 194 16.74 -8.65 -7.00
C GLU A 194 18.07 -9.11 -6.39
N ALA A 195 19.06 -9.37 -7.25
CA ALA A 195 20.33 -9.93 -6.83
C ALA A 195 21.23 -8.95 -6.07
N VAL A 196 21.18 -7.65 -6.36
CA VAL A 196 22.08 -6.65 -5.74
C VAL A 196 21.37 -5.46 -5.10
N GLY A 197 20.24 -5.03 -5.66
CA GLY A 197 19.45 -3.90 -5.18
C GLY A 197 18.74 -4.21 -3.87
N VAL A 198 18.07 -5.37 -3.78
CA VAL A 198 17.35 -5.82 -2.56
C VAL A 198 18.32 -6.08 -1.40
N PRO A 199 19.44 -6.82 -1.58
CA PRO A 199 20.45 -6.95 -0.51
C PRO A 199 21.04 -5.61 -0.06
N ALA A 200 21.24 -4.66 -0.97
CA ALA A 200 21.70 -3.32 -0.61
C ALA A 200 20.66 -2.56 0.22
N THR A 201 19.35 -2.71 -0.06
CA THR A 201 18.28 -2.16 0.80
C THR A 201 18.35 -2.79 2.17
N LYS A 202 18.38 -4.13 2.25
CA LYS A 202 18.45 -4.89 3.50
C LYS A 202 19.60 -4.48 4.41
N ALA A 203 20.77 -4.22 3.83
CA ALA A 203 21.95 -3.80 4.60
C ALA A 203 21.80 -2.42 5.27
N SER A 204 20.90 -1.57 4.76
CA SER A 204 20.63 -0.21 5.27
C SER A 204 19.27 -0.04 5.95
N ASP A 205 18.45 -1.09 5.94
CA ASP A 205 17.08 -1.06 6.43
C ASP A 205 17.03 -1.07 7.96
N SER A 206 15.88 -0.69 8.50
CA SER A 206 15.52 -0.92 9.89
C SER A 206 15.42 -2.42 10.19
N PRO A 207 15.47 -2.82 11.48
CA PRO A 207 15.25 -4.21 11.88
C PRO A 207 13.92 -4.82 11.41
N ALA A 208 12.92 -3.98 11.09
CA ALA A 208 11.61 -4.40 10.58
C ALA A 208 11.62 -4.76 9.08
N LEU A 209 12.71 -4.47 8.34
CA LEU A 209 12.88 -4.83 6.93
C LEU A 209 11.78 -4.33 5.97
N LEU A 210 11.05 -3.27 6.33
CA LEU A 210 9.91 -2.75 5.55
C LEU A 210 10.32 -2.28 4.16
N GLU A 211 11.46 -1.61 4.01
CA GLU A 211 11.94 -1.16 2.71
C GLU A 211 12.40 -2.34 1.85
N THR A 212 13.01 -3.34 2.48
CA THR A 212 13.46 -4.57 1.83
C THR A 212 12.29 -5.38 1.32
N GLU A 213 11.24 -5.51 2.12
CA GLU A 213 9.99 -6.16 1.72
C GLU A 213 9.33 -5.40 0.56
N THR A 214 9.26 -4.07 0.65
CA THR A 214 8.74 -3.21 -0.42
C THR A 214 9.50 -3.43 -1.73
N ASP A 215 10.83 -3.44 -1.70
CA ASP A 215 11.66 -3.66 -2.89
C ASP A 215 11.54 -5.10 -3.42
N ALA A 216 11.48 -6.12 -2.55
CA ALA A 216 11.29 -7.51 -2.96
C ALA A 216 9.92 -7.75 -3.60
N ARG A 217 8.85 -7.20 -3.02
CA ARG A 217 7.50 -7.24 -3.59
C ARG A 217 7.43 -6.50 -4.92
N ALA A 218 8.11 -5.35 -5.01
CA ALA A 218 8.23 -4.60 -6.26
C ALA A 218 8.91 -5.42 -7.35
N VAL A 219 10.00 -6.13 -7.05
CA VAL A 219 10.67 -7.03 -8.01
C VAL A 219 9.70 -8.09 -8.54
N VAL A 220 8.97 -8.79 -7.66
CA VAL A 220 7.99 -9.80 -8.08
C VAL A 220 6.93 -9.19 -9.00
N ARG A 221 6.42 -8.00 -8.67
CA ARG A 221 5.47 -7.29 -9.53
C ARG A 221 6.05 -6.82 -10.83
N LEU A 222 7.29 -6.38 -10.84
CA LEU A 222 7.97 -5.94 -12.05
C LEU A 222 8.22 -7.08 -13.02
N ARG A 223 8.50 -8.30 -12.55
CA ARG A 223 8.62 -9.47 -13.44
C ARG A 223 7.35 -9.67 -14.27
N THR A 224 6.20 -9.71 -13.59
CA THR A 224 4.89 -9.81 -14.27
C THR A 224 4.60 -8.58 -15.14
N LEU A 225 4.96 -7.38 -14.67
CA LEU A 225 4.77 -6.15 -15.44
C LEU A 225 5.57 -6.18 -16.75
N VAL A 226 6.84 -6.57 -16.71
CA VAL A 226 7.72 -6.63 -17.89
C VAL A 226 7.18 -7.60 -18.93
N GLU A 227 6.71 -8.77 -18.52
CA GLU A 227 6.03 -9.71 -19.41
C GLU A 227 4.81 -9.07 -20.08
N GLN A 228 3.93 -8.44 -19.28
CA GLN A 228 2.74 -7.77 -19.79
C GLN A 228 3.05 -6.59 -20.72
N VAL A 229 4.10 -5.82 -20.42
CA VAL A 229 4.59 -4.73 -21.27
C VAL A 229 5.05 -5.31 -22.60
N GLY A 230 5.85 -6.38 -22.62
CA GLY A 230 6.29 -7.03 -23.85
C GLY A 230 5.13 -7.47 -24.75
N TYR A 231 4.12 -8.15 -24.18
CA TYR A 231 2.93 -8.56 -24.90
C TYR A 231 2.11 -7.39 -25.44
N LYS A 232 1.79 -6.40 -24.59
CA LYS A 232 1.00 -5.23 -25.02
C LYS A 232 1.78 -4.36 -26.01
N TYR A 233 3.10 -4.32 -25.91
CA TYR A 233 3.94 -3.58 -26.85
C TYR A 233 3.89 -4.21 -28.24
N ALA A 234 3.99 -5.55 -28.33
CA ALA A 234 3.80 -6.27 -29.60
C ALA A 234 2.43 -5.96 -30.22
N ASP A 235 1.37 -6.11 -29.44
CA ASP A 235 -0.02 -5.89 -29.87
C ASP A 235 -0.22 -4.47 -30.45
N ARG A 236 0.27 -3.45 -29.74
CA ARG A 236 0.15 -2.05 -30.16
C ARG A 236 1.04 -1.67 -31.35
N LEU A 237 2.19 -2.33 -31.50
CA LEU A 237 3.02 -2.17 -32.70
C LEU A 237 2.33 -2.78 -33.93
N ASP A 238 1.71 -3.94 -33.79
CA ASP A 238 0.97 -4.61 -34.86
C ASP A 238 -0.26 -3.82 -35.30
N GLU A 239 -0.95 -3.17 -34.35
CA GLU A 239 -2.05 -2.23 -34.62
C GLU A 239 -1.59 -0.89 -35.20
N GLY A 240 -0.28 -0.60 -35.21
CA GLY A 240 0.28 0.69 -35.65
C GLY A 240 -0.08 1.87 -34.74
N THR A 241 -0.40 1.63 -33.47
CA THR A 241 -0.83 2.65 -32.51
C THR A 241 0.30 3.15 -31.60
N LEU A 242 1.49 2.54 -31.67
CA LEU A 242 2.71 2.96 -30.96
C LEU A 242 3.91 3.04 -31.90
N GLU A 243 4.84 3.93 -31.54
CA GLU A 243 6.16 4.02 -32.19
C GLU A 243 7.15 3.03 -31.56
N ARG A 244 8.17 2.65 -32.34
CA ARG A 244 9.25 1.77 -31.87
C ARG A 244 10.28 2.53 -31.03
N SER A 245 9.89 2.94 -29.83
CA SER A 245 10.74 3.70 -28.90
C SER A 245 10.71 3.13 -27.47
N TRP A 246 11.77 3.38 -26.70
CA TRP A 246 11.86 2.99 -25.28
C TRP A 246 11.00 3.89 -24.39
N SER A 247 10.73 5.13 -24.81
CA SER A 247 9.75 6.01 -24.16
C SER A 247 8.33 5.43 -24.24
N ALA A 248 7.93 4.87 -25.38
CA ALA A 248 6.64 4.20 -25.52
C ALA A 248 6.52 2.99 -24.58
N VAL A 249 7.61 2.24 -24.39
CA VAL A 249 7.70 1.13 -23.43
C VAL A 249 7.53 1.64 -21.99
N ALA A 250 8.19 2.74 -21.62
CA ALA A 250 8.05 3.34 -20.29
C ALA A 250 6.64 3.85 -19.99
N GLU A 251 6.00 4.51 -20.97
CA GLU A 251 4.60 4.96 -20.86
C GLU A 251 3.64 3.78 -20.72
N LEU A 252 3.84 2.73 -21.49
CA LEU A 252 3.06 1.50 -21.38
C LEU A 252 3.24 0.83 -20.02
N ALA A 253 4.47 0.78 -19.49
CA ALA A 253 4.75 0.28 -18.15
C ALA A 253 4.06 1.11 -17.06
N ARG A 254 4.05 2.45 -17.17
CA ARG A 254 3.30 3.34 -16.28
C ARG A 254 1.79 3.09 -16.36
N LEU A 255 1.25 2.93 -17.57
CA LEU A 255 -0.17 2.67 -17.78
C LEU A 255 -0.58 1.32 -17.17
N ILE A 256 0.18 0.24 -17.42
CA ILE A 256 -0.14 -1.08 -16.86
C ILE A 256 0.03 -1.07 -15.34
N ALA A 257 1.09 -0.45 -14.81
CA ALA A 257 1.32 -0.35 -13.36
C ALA A 257 0.25 0.47 -12.64
N THR A 258 -0.52 1.31 -13.35
CA THR A 258 -1.64 2.07 -12.80
C THR A 258 -3.01 1.43 -13.05
N GLN A 259 -3.12 0.53 -14.05
CA GLN A 259 -4.34 -0.23 -14.35
C GLN A 259 -4.46 -1.51 -13.49
N ARG A 260 -4.97 -1.29 -12.25
CA ARG A 260 -5.60 -2.17 -11.21
C ARG A 260 -5.98 -3.64 -11.60
N PRO A 261 -5.97 -4.66 -10.68
CA PRO A 261 -6.80 -4.74 -9.45
C PRO A 261 -6.17 -5.38 -8.18
N GLY A 262 -6.81 -5.12 -7.04
CA GLY A 262 -6.49 -5.60 -5.68
C GLY A 262 -6.24 -7.10 -5.61
N ARG A 263 -5.01 -7.48 -5.29
CA ARG A 263 -4.71 -8.84 -4.87
C ARG A 263 -3.84 -8.78 -3.62
N ARG A 264 -4.40 -9.35 -2.55
CA ARG A 264 -3.85 -9.53 -1.20
C ARG A 264 -2.40 -10.04 -1.27
N GLU A 265 -1.52 -9.42 -0.49
CA GLU A 265 -0.11 -9.84 -0.36
C GLU A 265 0.12 -10.30 1.10
N HIS A 266 0.88 -11.38 1.25
CA HIS A 266 0.82 -12.37 2.33
C HIS A 266 1.00 -11.85 3.77
N SER A 267 0.24 -12.43 4.71
CA SER A 267 0.37 -12.23 6.17
C SER A 267 1.79 -12.54 6.66
N HIS A 268 2.34 -11.65 7.48
CA HIS A 268 3.62 -11.83 8.15
C HIS A 268 3.40 -12.21 9.61
N ALA A 269 3.81 -13.42 10.03
CA ALA A 269 3.48 -13.97 11.34
C ALA A 269 3.99 -13.19 12.58
N LEU A 270 4.82 -12.16 12.38
CA LEU A 270 5.36 -11.29 13.43
C LEU A 270 4.90 -9.83 13.33
N ALA A 271 4.02 -9.50 12.37
CA ALA A 271 3.52 -8.15 12.16
C ALA A 271 2.02 -8.08 12.49
N VAL A 272 1.55 -6.88 12.84
CA VAL A 272 0.12 -6.59 13.01
C VAL A 272 -0.46 -6.38 11.63
N ASP A 273 -1.43 -7.21 11.22
CA ASP A 273 -2.11 -7.04 9.94
C ASP A 273 -3.01 -5.78 9.99
N VAL A 274 -2.80 -4.85 9.07
CA VAL A 274 -3.61 -3.64 8.92
C VAL A 274 -4.27 -3.63 7.53
N SER A 275 -5.58 -3.76 7.46
CA SER A 275 -6.30 -3.99 6.20
C SER A 275 -7.46 -3.03 5.96
N GLU A 276 -7.87 -2.93 4.70
CA GLU A 276 -9.16 -2.32 4.37
C GLU A 276 -10.28 -3.33 4.59
N ALA A 277 -11.46 -2.81 4.92
CA ALA A 277 -12.64 -3.62 5.22
C ALA A 277 -13.12 -4.54 4.08
N ASN A 278 -12.74 -4.28 2.83
CA ASN A 278 -12.99 -5.24 1.73
C ASN A 278 -12.12 -6.49 1.79
N ASP A 279 -11.02 -6.45 2.53
CA ASP A 279 -10.03 -7.51 2.54
C ASP A 279 -10.19 -8.48 3.71
N VAL A 280 -11.06 -8.17 4.67
CA VAL A 280 -11.37 -9.04 5.82
C VAL A 280 -12.48 -10.06 5.58
N TRP A 281 -13.11 -10.04 4.41
CA TRP A 281 -14.15 -11.00 4.06
C TRP A 281 -13.66 -12.45 4.18
N ALA A 282 -14.44 -13.25 4.92
CA ALA A 282 -14.20 -14.65 5.25
C ALA A 282 -12.92 -14.94 6.06
N LEU A 283 -12.37 -13.92 6.72
CA LEU A 283 -11.38 -14.12 7.78
C LEU A 283 -12.07 -14.42 9.10
N ASP A 284 -11.35 -15.10 9.99
CA ASP A 284 -11.71 -15.31 11.38
C ASP A 284 -10.47 -14.96 12.20
N VAL A 285 -10.50 -13.78 12.81
CA VAL A 285 -9.40 -13.20 13.58
C VAL A 285 -9.88 -12.99 15.01
N PRO A 286 -9.21 -13.55 16.03
CA PRO A 286 -9.67 -13.45 17.42
C PRO A 286 -9.96 -12.01 17.86
N TYR A 287 -9.06 -11.07 17.57
CA TYR A 287 -9.24 -9.67 17.93
C TYR A 287 -9.23 -8.76 16.71
N VAL A 288 -10.33 -8.07 16.45
CA VAL A 288 -10.43 -7.07 15.38
C VAL A 288 -10.51 -5.67 15.98
N VAL A 289 -9.68 -4.75 15.48
CA VAL A 289 -9.70 -3.32 15.83
C VAL A 289 -10.16 -2.51 14.62
N ALA A 290 -11.44 -2.16 14.57
CA ALA A 290 -12.02 -1.30 13.54
C ALA A 290 -11.74 0.18 13.82
N VAL A 291 -11.21 0.89 12.82
CA VAL A 291 -10.75 2.29 12.92
C VAL A 291 -11.51 3.18 11.96
N GLY A 292 -11.85 4.39 12.41
CA GLY A 292 -12.49 5.41 11.58
C GLY A 292 -14.00 5.28 11.46
N LEU A 293 -14.70 4.79 12.49
CA LEU A 293 -16.17 4.73 12.50
C LEU A 293 -16.80 6.09 12.83
N VAL A 294 -16.59 7.03 11.91
CA VAL A 294 -17.07 8.41 11.92
C VAL A 294 -18.03 8.63 10.76
N ASP A 295 -19.09 9.39 11.02
CA ASP A 295 -20.07 9.76 10.00
C ASP A 295 -19.40 10.53 8.82
N GLY A 296 -19.59 10.01 7.61
CA GLY A 296 -18.98 10.51 6.38
C GLY A 296 -17.60 9.93 6.04
N GLU A 297 -16.95 9.21 6.97
CA GLU A 297 -15.73 8.44 6.70
C GLU A 297 -16.06 6.95 6.47
N TRP A 298 -16.90 6.39 7.33
CA TRP A 298 -17.45 5.04 7.17
C TRP A 298 -18.91 5.04 7.63
N PRO A 299 -19.91 5.01 6.71
CA PRO A 299 -19.77 4.94 5.26
C PRO A 299 -19.30 6.28 4.66
N ARG A 300 -18.59 6.22 3.53
CA ARG A 300 -18.21 7.41 2.76
C ARG A 300 -19.44 7.98 2.08
N ARG A 301 -19.62 9.30 2.21
CA ARG A 301 -20.64 10.01 1.42
C ARG A 301 -20.11 10.23 0.01
N ALA A 302 -20.86 9.80 -0.99
CA ALA A 302 -20.49 10.07 -2.37
C ALA A 302 -20.69 11.54 -2.73
N ASP A 303 -19.62 12.16 -3.22
CA ASP A 303 -19.68 13.43 -3.93
C ASP A 303 -20.48 13.22 -5.22
N SER A 304 -21.62 13.89 -5.29
CA SER A 304 -22.47 13.87 -6.48
C SER A 304 -22.92 15.28 -6.83
N PRO A 305 -22.86 15.67 -8.11
CA PRO A 305 -23.43 16.94 -8.55
C PRO A 305 -24.97 16.93 -8.55
N LEU A 306 -25.61 15.78 -8.30
CA LEU A 306 -27.06 15.68 -8.23
C LEU A 306 -27.57 15.97 -6.79
N PRO A 307 -28.67 16.74 -6.65
CA PRO A 307 -29.31 16.97 -5.36
C PRO A 307 -29.65 15.67 -4.63
N LEU A 308 -29.64 15.70 -3.30
CA LEU A 308 -29.93 14.54 -2.46
C LEU A 308 -31.33 13.98 -2.75
N GLU A 309 -32.31 14.86 -2.90
CA GLU A 309 -33.72 14.51 -3.13
C GLU A 309 -33.90 13.74 -4.43
N LEU A 310 -33.14 14.09 -5.47
CA LEU A 310 -33.18 13.39 -6.75
C LEU A 310 -32.45 12.03 -6.67
N ARG A 311 -31.38 11.93 -5.88
CA ARG A 311 -30.69 10.66 -5.64
C ARG A 311 -31.59 9.69 -4.87
N ASP A 312 -32.25 10.16 -3.82
CA ASP A 312 -33.20 9.37 -3.02
C ASP A 312 -34.36 8.89 -3.89
N ALA A 313 -34.93 9.76 -4.74
CA ALA A 313 -35.96 9.36 -5.69
C ALA A 313 -35.49 8.30 -6.71
N VAL A 314 -34.24 8.35 -7.17
CA VAL A 314 -33.66 7.31 -8.04
C VAL A 314 -33.39 6.01 -7.29
N LEU A 315 -32.94 6.08 -6.04
CA LEU A 315 -32.69 4.92 -5.18
C LEU A 315 -33.99 4.21 -4.80
N ASP A 316 -35.04 4.96 -4.47
CA ASP A 316 -36.38 4.46 -4.17
C ASP A 316 -37.05 3.86 -5.42
N GLY A 317 -36.62 4.25 -6.61
CA GLY A 317 -37.11 3.73 -7.89
C GLY A 317 -38.60 4.00 -8.13
N SER A 318 -39.11 5.13 -7.62
CA SER A 318 -40.53 5.48 -7.66
C SER A 318 -40.81 6.65 -8.63
N GLY A 319 -41.98 6.64 -9.28
CA GLY A 319 -42.37 7.72 -10.20
C GLY A 319 -41.50 7.82 -11.46
N ASP A 320 -41.18 9.05 -11.86
CA ASP A 320 -40.49 9.36 -13.13
C ASP A 320 -39.01 8.90 -13.16
N THR A 321 -38.44 8.49 -12.02
CA THR A 321 -37.06 8.00 -11.88
C THR A 321 -36.95 6.48 -11.98
N ALA A 322 -38.04 5.74 -12.12
CA ALA A 322 -38.05 4.27 -12.14
C ALA A 322 -37.23 3.66 -13.29
N SER A 323 -37.01 4.40 -14.38
CA SER A 323 -36.16 3.97 -15.51
C SER A 323 -34.67 4.26 -15.31
N LEU A 324 -34.29 5.02 -14.27
CA LEU A 324 -32.91 5.39 -14.00
C LEU A 324 -32.26 4.32 -13.12
N ALA A 325 -31.07 3.88 -13.53
CA ALA A 325 -30.28 2.96 -12.72
C ALA A 325 -29.53 3.75 -11.63
N PRO A 326 -29.63 3.38 -10.35
CA PRO A 326 -28.86 4.02 -9.30
C PRO A 326 -27.37 3.79 -9.53
N ARG A 327 -26.55 4.82 -9.34
CA ARG A 327 -25.09 4.64 -9.29
C ARG A 327 -24.75 3.91 -8.00
N THR A 328 -23.92 2.89 -8.08
CA THR A 328 -23.43 2.13 -6.91
C THR A 328 -22.72 3.00 -5.87
N ALA A 329 -22.17 4.14 -6.27
CA ALA A 329 -21.60 5.13 -5.35
C ALA A 329 -22.66 5.84 -4.50
N TRP A 330 -23.93 5.88 -4.91
CA TRP A 330 -25.00 6.54 -4.16
C TRP A 330 -25.61 5.67 -3.07
N THR A 331 -25.28 4.38 -3.03
CA THR A 331 -25.68 3.46 -1.97
C THR A 331 -24.55 3.30 -0.96
N ASP A 332 -24.88 3.32 0.32
CA ASP A 332 -23.99 2.91 1.41
C ASP A 332 -23.85 1.37 1.52
N GLY A 333 -24.66 0.62 0.77
CA GLY A 333 -24.70 -0.85 0.78
C GLY A 333 -23.33 -1.52 0.78
N ARG A 334 -22.38 -1.06 -0.05
CA ARG A 334 -21.02 -1.61 -0.07
C ARG A 334 -20.25 -1.35 1.23
N ASP A 335 -20.35 -0.15 1.78
CA ASP A 335 -19.64 0.21 3.01
C ASP A 335 -20.27 -0.45 4.23
N ARG A 336 -21.58 -0.68 4.17
CA ARG A 336 -22.35 -1.48 5.11
C ARG A 336 -21.94 -2.95 5.07
N ASP A 337 -21.88 -3.56 3.88
CA ASP A 337 -21.44 -4.95 3.70
C ASP A 337 -20.00 -5.12 4.22
N GLN A 338 -19.11 -4.18 3.91
CA GLN A 338 -17.74 -4.16 4.42
C GLN A 338 -17.68 -4.08 5.95
N PHE A 339 -18.59 -3.33 6.58
CA PHE A 339 -18.66 -3.28 8.03
C PHE A 339 -19.26 -4.57 8.60
N ALA A 340 -20.25 -5.17 7.95
CA ALA A 340 -20.77 -6.49 8.30
C ALA A 340 -19.67 -7.57 8.23
N ASP A 341 -18.84 -7.54 7.19
CA ASP A 341 -17.68 -8.43 7.06
C ASP A 341 -16.66 -8.20 8.18
N THR A 342 -16.48 -6.94 8.61
CA THR A 342 -15.61 -6.60 9.75
C THR A 342 -16.17 -7.11 11.08
N LEU A 343 -17.49 -7.04 11.27
CA LEU A 343 -18.17 -7.61 12.45
C LEU A 343 -18.01 -9.14 12.47
N ALA A 344 -18.25 -9.79 11.34
CA ALA A 344 -18.18 -11.25 11.20
C ALA A 344 -16.76 -11.81 11.30
N ALA A 345 -15.73 -11.00 11.01
CA ALA A 345 -14.34 -11.43 11.09
C ALA A 345 -13.80 -11.50 12.53
N ALA A 346 -14.50 -10.94 13.52
CA ALA A 346 -14.07 -10.93 14.91
C ALA A 346 -14.50 -12.21 15.64
N GLY A 347 -13.52 -13.02 16.07
CA GLY A 347 -13.76 -14.32 16.70
C GLY A 347 -13.94 -14.27 18.23
N GLU A 348 -13.24 -13.37 18.92
CA GLU A 348 -13.31 -13.22 20.39
C GLU A 348 -13.77 -11.82 20.83
N ALA A 349 -13.24 -10.76 20.20
CA ALA A 349 -13.61 -9.39 20.51
C ALA A 349 -13.50 -8.45 19.31
N LEU A 350 -14.43 -7.48 19.26
CA LEU A 350 -14.35 -6.35 18.35
C LEU A 350 -14.10 -5.06 19.13
N VAL A 351 -13.07 -4.33 18.74
CA VAL A 351 -12.81 -2.98 19.23
C VAL A 351 -13.14 -1.98 18.15
N VAL A 352 -14.14 -1.14 18.38
CA VAL A 352 -14.52 -0.07 17.46
C VAL A 352 -13.94 1.25 17.93
N THR A 353 -13.28 1.98 17.04
CA THR A 353 -12.66 3.26 17.37
C THR A 353 -13.20 4.38 16.49
N ARG A 354 -13.27 5.58 17.07
CA ARG A 354 -13.66 6.82 16.37
C ARG A 354 -12.99 8.04 16.98
N HIS A 355 -12.84 9.08 16.17
CA HIS A 355 -12.46 10.41 16.64
C HIS A 355 -13.66 11.36 16.71
N ALA A 356 -13.62 12.33 17.64
CA ALA A 356 -14.70 13.27 17.89
C ALA A 356 -14.48 14.66 17.25
N GLU A 357 -13.29 14.95 16.73
CA GLU A 357 -12.93 16.22 16.10
C GLU A 357 -12.17 16.03 14.78
N SER A 358 -12.50 16.85 13.78
CA SER A 358 -11.77 16.96 12.51
C SER A 358 -10.38 17.58 12.71
N VAL A 359 -9.58 17.63 11.64
CA VAL A 359 -8.28 18.34 11.65
C VAL A 359 -8.46 19.85 11.90
N ASP A 360 -9.59 20.41 11.44
CA ASP A 360 -9.95 21.82 11.61
C ASP A 360 -10.65 22.10 12.95
N GLY A 361 -10.86 21.06 13.78
CA GLY A 361 -11.49 21.17 15.11
C GLY A 361 -13.00 21.06 15.11
N ASP A 362 -13.63 20.77 13.97
CA ASP A 362 -15.08 20.58 13.88
C ASP A 362 -15.50 19.28 14.56
N ALA A 363 -16.63 19.32 15.27
CA ALA A 363 -17.21 18.15 15.87
C ALA A 363 -17.57 17.08 14.82
N ARG A 364 -17.23 15.83 15.11
CA ARG A 364 -17.56 14.65 14.29
C ARG A 364 -18.54 13.76 15.03
N HIS A 365 -19.53 13.27 14.30
CA HIS A 365 -20.54 12.36 14.83
C HIS A 365 -20.12 10.89 14.65
N PRO A 366 -20.57 9.97 15.53
CA PRO A 366 -20.36 8.54 15.35
C PRO A 366 -20.94 8.06 14.02
N SER A 367 -20.31 7.05 13.42
CA SER A 367 -20.86 6.38 12.24
C SER A 367 -22.31 5.92 12.46
N PRO A 368 -23.21 6.08 11.48
CA PRO A 368 -24.55 5.50 11.55
C PRO A 368 -24.54 3.97 11.62
N LEU A 369 -23.47 3.31 11.18
CA LEU A 369 -23.33 1.85 11.26
C LEU A 369 -23.25 1.34 12.71
N LEU A 370 -22.94 2.22 13.66
CA LEU A 370 -22.89 1.90 15.09
C LEU A 370 -24.27 2.00 15.78
N ALA A 371 -25.31 2.47 15.10
CA ALA A 371 -26.62 2.74 15.71
C ALA A 371 -27.35 1.48 16.23
N GLY A 372 -26.96 0.29 15.75
CA GLY A 372 -27.54 -1.01 16.16
C GLY A 372 -26.56 -1.97 16.83
N VAL A 373 -25.33 -1.52 17.13
CA VAL A 373 -24.29 -2.37 17.75
C VAL A 373 -24.25 -2.07 19.25
N ASP A 374 -24.54 -3.08 20.07
CA ASP A 374 -24.37 -2.97 21.52
C ASP A 374 -22.88 -2.94 21.85
N ARG A 375 -22.46 -1.95 22.63
CA ARG A 375 -21.04 -1.60 22.80
C ARG A 375 -20.77 -1.05 24.19
N GLU A 376 -19.70 -1.54 24.79
CA GLU A 376 -19.17 -1.02 26.04
C GLU A 376 -18.15 0.09 25.75
N ALA A 377 -18.54 1.34 25.99
CA ALA A 377 -17.64 2.47 25.78
C ALA A 377 -16.61 2.59 26.91
N LEU A 378 -15.32 2.67 26.55
CA LEU A 378 -14.27 2.90 27.52
C LEU A 378 -14.41 4.28 28.17
N SER A 379 -14.26 4.32 29.48
CA SER A 379 -14.20 5.59 30.20
C SER A 379 -12.95 6.39 29.81
N GLU A 380 -13.00 7.70 30.02
CA GLU A 380 -11.84 8.55 29.72
C GLU A 380 -10.59 8.16 30.53
N SER A 381 -10.77 7.71 31.77
CA SER A 381 -9.66 7.29 32.64
C SER A 381 -9.02 5.99 32.16
N GLU A 382 -9.81 5.01 31.68
CA GLU A 382 -9.31 3.80 31.03
C GLU A 382 -8.55 4.13 29.75
N ARG A 383 -9.13 4.97 28.88
CA ARG A 383 -8.43 5.40 27.64
C ARG A 383 -7.11 6.11 27.94
N ARG A 384 -7.07 6.99 28.95
CA ARG A 384 -5.83 7.67 29.37
C ARG A 384 -4.78 6.69 29.88
N ARG A 385 -5.19 5.67 30.65
CA ARG A 385 -4.30 4.60 31.12
C ARG A 385 -3.77 3.77 29.97
N LEU A 386 -4.63 3.34 29.05
CA LEU A 386 -4.30 2.56 27.86
C LEU A 386 -3.17 3.22 27.03
N VAL A 387 -3.23 4.54 26.80
CA VAL A 387 -2.22 5.25 25.99
C VAL A 387 -1.01 5.76 26.79
N SER A 388 -0.96 5.48 28.10
CA SER A 388 0.12 5.92 29.01
C SER A 388 1.37 5.04 28.88
N ARG A 389 2.41 5.34 29.67
CA ARG A 389 3.62 4.51 29.72
C ARG A 389 3.38 3.20 30.48
N ASP A 390 2.65 3.29 31.59
CA ASP A 390 2.21 2.16 32.42
C ASP A 390 0.83 1.69 31.93
N ARG A 391 0.76 1.33 30.64
CA ARG A 391 -0.46 0.88 29.99
C ARG A 391 -1.04 -0.35 30.69
N VAL A 392 -2.36 -0.42 30.74
CA VAL A 392 -3.11 -1.57 31.26
C VAL A 392 -4.20 -1.89 30.25
N LEU A 393 -4.44 -3.18 30.04
CA LEU A 393 -5.53 -3.64 29.19
C LEU A 393 -6.86 -3.14 29.80
N PRO A 394 -7.80 -2.58 29.01
CA PRO A 394 -9.07 -2.15 29.56
C PRO A 394 -9.86 -3.34 30.12
N ALA A 395 -10.58 -3.13 31.22
CA ALA A 395 -11.28 -4.21 31.94
C ALA A 395 -12.27 -4.98 31.04
N ALA A 396 -12.87 -4.31 30.05
CA ALA A 396 -13.74 -4.95 29.07
C ALA A 396 -13.00 -6.02 28.24
N LEU A 397 -11.76 -5.73 27.83
CA LEU A 397 -10.93 -6.68 27.06
C LEU A 397 -10.28 -7.74 27.95
N GLU A 398 -9.92 -7.41 29.19
CA GLU A 398 -9.46 -8.39 30.18
C GLU A 398 -10.51 -9.50 30.39
N ARG A 399 -11.79 -9.13 30.57
CA ARG A 399 -12.88 -10.10 30.74
C ARG A 399 -13.08 -11.01 29.53
N VAL A 400 -12.93 -10.48 28.32
CA VAL A 400 -13.03 -11.27 27.08
C VAL A 400 -11.93 -12.31 27.04
N ARG A 401 -10.69 -11.87 27.30
CA ARG A 401 -9.52 -12.74 27.28
C ARG A 401 -9.63 -13.87 28.31
N GLU A 402 -10.02 -13.54 29.54
CA GLU A 402 -10.21 -14.54 30.62
C GLU A 402 -11.19 -15.64 30.20
N ARG A 403 -12.32 -15.27 29.59
CA ARG A 403 -13.31 -16.21 29.08
C ARG A 403 -12.77 -17.11 27.95
N ALA A 404 -12.00 -16.55 27.03
CA ALA A 404 -11.40 -17.31 25.94
C ALA A 404 -10.39 -18.36 26.43
N THR A 405 -9.60 -18.03 27.47
CA THR A 405 -8.69 -19.01 28.12
C THR A 405 -9.44 -20.14 28.82
N ASP A 406 -10.54 -19.85 29.53
CA ASP A 406 -11.32 -20.87 30.25
C ASP A 406 -12.02 -21.86 29.30
N GLU A 407 -12.46 -21.41 28.13
CA GLU A 407 -13.09 -22.25 27.11
C GLU A 407 -12.06 -23.13 26.36
N GLY A 408 -10.78 -22.73 26.31
CA GLY A 408 -9.68 -23.48 25.67
C GLY A 408 -9.02 -24.57 26.53
N GLU A 409 -9.03 -24.45 27.86
CA GLU A 409 -8.49 -25.48 28.77
C GLU A 409 -9.48 -26.64 29.04
N GLY A 410 -10.72 -26.51 28.58
CA GLY A 410 -11.80 -27.49 28.79
C GLY A 410 -12.08 -28.45 27.63
N SER A 411 -11.34 -28.40 26.51
CA SER A 411 -11.60 -29.20 25.29
C SER A 411 -10.57 -30.28 24.98
#